data_AF-M0DFQ8-F1
#
_entry.id   AF-M0DFQ8-F1
#
_cell.length_a   1.000
_cell.length_b   1.000
_cell.length_c   1.000
_cell.angle_alpha   90.00
_cell.angle_beta   90.00
_cell.angle_gamma   90.00
#
_symmetry.space_group_name_H-M   'P 1'
#
loop_
_entity.id
_entity.type
_entity.pdbx_description
1 polymer ?
#
loop_
_entity_poly.entity_id
_entity_poly.type
_entity_poly.pdbx_seq_one_letter_code
_entity_poly.pdbx_strand_id
1 'polypeptide(L)'
;MYAVVGCSECANMWLITDPKRSKTANCPRCGRTHRTKKLRSFLETEDRQAARQARAALLAKKHGDSEAFAETAHVSEMEELIEESGVDDAEYLEGSGLDADEIESAGERTTERRSSSNRLDVVREAVRDGDRPTEAEVVAYAEERGVPGDAARDLLDKLTRRGEASESRGRYRLL
;
A
#
# COMPACT_ATOMS: atom_id res chain seq x y z
N MET A 1 4.52 12.98 14.64
CA MET A 1 4.43 14.45 14.86
C MET A 1 5.06 15.17 13.67
N TYR A 2 4.51 16.30 13.27
CA TYR A 2 4.95 17.09 12.13
C TYR A 2 5.24 18.53 12.55
N ALA A 3 6.26 19.15 11.93
CA ALA A 3 6.56 20.55 12.11
C ALA A 3 6.76 21.26 10.77
N VAL A 4 6.22 22.47 10.64
CA VAL A 4 6.49 23.37 9.51
C VAL A 4 7.67 24.26 9.87
N VAL A 5 8.75 24.17 9.09
CA VAL A 5 10.00 24.89 9.35
C VAL A 5 10.40 25.76 8.16
N GLY A 6 11.25 26.76 8.41
CA GLY A 6 11.76 27.68 7.38
C GLY A 6 13.29 27.66 7.25
N CYS A 7 13.77 27.78 6.02
CA CYS A 7 15.19 27.88 5.71
C CYS A 7 15.68 29.29 6.01
N SER A 8 16.75 29.43 6.79
CA SER A 8 17.37 30.73 7.06
C SER A 8 18.00 31.38 5.82
N GLU A 9 18.39 30.59 4.81
CA GLU A 9 19.10 31.08 3.62
C GLU A 9 18.17 31.53 2.50
N CYS A 10 17.19 30.69 2.13
CA CYS A 10 16.31 30.94 0.98
C CYS A 10 14.84 31.18 1.35
N ALA A 11 14.54 31.25 2.66
CA ALA A 11 13.19 31.44 3.19
C ALA A 11 12.15 30.42 2.67
N ASN A 12 12.59 29.26 2.19
CA ASN A 12 11.71 28.16 1.80
C ASN A 12 11.12 27.50 3.06
N MET A 13 9.83 27.14 3.00
CA MET A 13 9.14 26.45 4.09
C MET A 13 8.84 25.00 3.69
N TRP A 14 9.03 24.06 4.61
CA TRP A 14 8.77 22.63 4.38
C TRP A 14 8.38 21.90 5.68
N LEU A 15 8.01 20.63 5.55
CA LEU A 15 7.56 19.76 6.63
C LEU A 15 8.68 18.84 7.10
N ILE A 16 8.82 18.68 8.41
CA ILE A 16 9.69 17.67 9.03
C ILE A 16 8.81 16.68 9.81
N THR A 17 8.99 15.39 9.53
CA THR A 17 8.45 14.31 10.35
C THR A 17 9.34 14.09 11.57
N ASP A 18 8.71 14.01 12.74
CA ASP A 18 9.33 13.78 14.05
C ASP A 18 10.59 14.64 14.28
N PRO A 19 10.44 15.97 14.38
CA PRO A 19 11.57 16.90 14.51
C PRO A 19 12.46 16.62 15.74
N LYS A 20 11.94 15.95 16.77
CA LYS A 20 12.70 15.52 17.94
C LYS A 20 13.66 14.36 17.66
N ARG A 21 13.37 13.51 16.68
CA ARG A 21 14.20 12.36 16.29
C ARG A 21 15.25 12.75 15.25
N SER A 22 14.92 13.69 14.38
CA SER A 22 15.80 14.13 13.30
C SER A 22 16.78 15.21 13.76
N LYS A 23 18.09 14.91 13.86
CA LYS A 23 19.12 15.89 14.28
C LYS A 23 19.39 16.98 13.23
N THR A 24 19.24 16.63 11.96
CA THR A 24 19.46 17.50 10.81
C THR A 24 18.27 17.46 9.86
N ALA A 25 18.11 18.53 9.08
CA ALA A 25 17.10 18.63 8.04
C ALA A 25 17.68 19.37 6.83
N ASN A 26 17.41 18.87 5.63
CA ASN A 26 17.88 19.47 4.39
C ASN A 26 16.77 20.33 3.79
N CYS A 27 17.12 21.55 3.39
CA CYS A 27 16.19 22.40 2.66
C CYS A 27 15.97 21.81 1.26
N PRO A 28 14.72 21.50 0.85
CA PRO A 28 14.45 20.90 -0.45
C PRO A 28 14.66 21.87 -1.62
N ARG A 29 14.75 23.18 -1.36
CA ARG A 29 14.96 24.20 -2.40
C ARG A 29 16.42 24.48 -2.69
N CYS A 30 17.22 24.75 -1.67
CA CYS A 30 18.64 25.13 -1.83
C CYS A 30 19.63 24.03 -1.42
N GLY A 31 19.15 22.88 -0.95
CA GLY A 31 19.99 21.76 -0.52
C GLY A 31 20.74 21.96 0.80
N ARG A 32 20.68 23.15 1.41
CA ARG A 32 21.40 23.44 2.66
C ARG A 32 20.95 22.52 3.80
N THR A 33 21.91 21.90 4.48
CA THR A 33 21.68 21.15 5.71
C THR A 33 21.61 22.09 6.92
N HIS A 34 20.53 21.98 7.69
CA HIS A 34 20.31 22.70 8.93
C HIS A 34 20.30 21.73 10.12
N ARG A 35 20.64 22.24 11.31
CA ARG A 35 20.39 21.52 12.57
C ARG A 35 18.92 21.70 12.93
N THR A 36 18.15 20.63 13.04
CA THR A 36 16.69 20.69 13.25
C THR A 36 16.32 21.53 14.47
N LYS A 37 17.04 21.35 15.58
CA LYS A 37 16.84 22.13 16.82
C LYS A 37 17.05 23.65 16.71
N LYS A 38 17.70 24.12 15.64
CA LYS A 38 17.95 25.55 15.38
C LYS A 38 16.98 26.14 14.36
N LEU A 39 16.18 25.31 13.70
CA LEU A 39 15.18 25.79 12.76
C LEU A 39 14.03 26.42 13.53
N ARG A 40 13.52 27.54 13.03
CA ARG A 40 12.28 28.12 13.51
C ARG A 40 11.13 27.20 13.10
N SER A 41 10.43 26.67 14.10
CA SER A 41 9.17 25.96 13.91
C SER A 41 8.04 27.00 13.88
N PHE A 42 7.24 26.99 12.82
CA PHE A 42 6.07 27.87 12.69
C PHE A 42 4.80 27.22 13.24
N LEU A 43 4.70 25.90 13.13
CA LEU A 43 3.62 25.08 13.66
C LEU A 43 4.18 23.69 13.98
N GLU A 44 3.70 23.11 15.08
CA GLU A 44 3.86 21.68 15.40
C GLU A 44 2.48 21.06 15.60
N THR A 45 2.24 19.88 15.01
CA THR A 45 0.97 19.17 15.11
C THR A 45 1.19 17.67 14.93
N GLU A 46 0.27 16.85 15.40
CA GLU A 46 0.30 15.40 15.17
C GLU A 46 -0.31 15.01 13.82
N ASP A 47 -1.20 15.86 13.28
CA ASP A 47 -1.86 15.66 12.00
C ASP A 47 -1.02 16.21 10.83
N ARG A 48 -0.74 15.33 9.87
CA ARG A 48 -0.01 15.66 8.65
C ARG A 48 -0.78 16.65 7.77
N GLN A 49 -2.11 16.52 7.67
CA GLN A 49 -2.91 17.38 6.80
C GLN A 49 -3.00 18.79 7.35
N ALA A 50 -3.24 18.95 8.66
CA ALA A 50 -3.12 20.25 9.34
C ALA A 50 -1.75 20.92 9.11
N ALA A 51 -0.66 20.14 9.14
CA ALA A 51 0.68 20.67 8.88
C ALA A 51 0.85 21.13 7.41
N ARG A 52 0.27 20.40 6.45
CA ARG A 52 0.26 20.79 5.02
C ARG A 52 -0.56 22.06 4.81
N GLN A 53 -1.75 22.15 5.38
CA GLN A 53 -2.61 23.34 5.31
C GLN A 53 -1.87 24.57 5.85
N ALA A 54 -1.26 24.45 7.03
CA ALA A 54 -0.52 25.56 7.65
C ALA A 54 0.68 26.01 6.82
N ARG A 55 1.42 25.07 6.20
CA ARG A 55 2.49 25.42 5.26
C ARG A 55 1.94 26.21 4.07
N ALA A 56 0.81 25.78 3.50
CA ALA A 56 0.19 26.47 2.38
C ALA A 56 -0.28 27.88 2.77
N ALA A 57 -0.94 28.03 3.92
CA ALA A 57 -1.35 29.32 4.47
C ALA A 57 -0.17 30.28 4.67
N LEU A 58 0.95 29.78 5.20
CA LEU A 58 2.18 30.57 5.38
C LEU A 58 2.79 31.02 4.06
N LEU A 59 2.77 30.15 3.03
CA LEU A 59 3.24 30.51 1.69
C LEU A 59 2.33 31.55 1.04
N ALA A 60 1.00 31.37 1.10
CA ALA A 60 0.04 32.34 0.59
C ALA A 60 0.24 33.71 1.26
N LYS A 61 0.36 33.75 2.59
CA LYS A 61 0.66 34.98 3.33
C LYS A 61 1.97 35.63 2.90
N LYS A 62 3.01 34.83 2.61
CA LYS A 62 4.30 35.34 2.14
C LYS A 62 4.21 35.99 0.75
N HIS A 63 3.30 35.50 -0.10
CA HIS A 63 3.11 35.99 -1.46
C HIS A 63 2.02 37.05 -1.61
N GLY A 64 1.21 37.28 -0.56
CA GLY A 64 0.11 38.24 -0.57
C GLY A 64 -1.25 37.62 -0.95
N ASP A 65 -1.31 36.30 -1.13
CA ASP A 65 -2.48 35.56 -1.63
C ASP A 65 -3.36 35.00 -0.51
N SER A 66 -3.36 35.62 0.67
CA SER A 66 -4.09 35.09 1.84
C SER A 66 -5.59 35.00 1.64
N GLU A 67 -6.18 35.93 0.89
CA GLU A 67 -7.61 35.97 0.61
C GLU A 67 -8.01 34.83 -0.35
N ALA A 68 -7.30 34.70 -1.48
CA ALA A 68 -7.49 33.59 -2.42
C ALA A 68 -7.29 32.21 -1.76
N PHE A 69 -6.33 32.10 -0.83
CA PHE A 69 -6.14 30.87 -0.06
C PHE A 69 -7.32 30.57 0.89
N ALA A 70 -7.95 31.59 1.47
CA ALA A 70 -9.10 31.40 2.37
C ALA A 70 -10.35 30.92 1.62
N GLU A 71 -10.47 31.22 0.33
CA GLU A 71 -11.53 30.70 -0.55
C GLU A 71 -11.29 29.26 -1.01
N THR A 72 -10.07 28.74 -0.86
CA THR A 72 -9.73 27.36 -1.21
C THR A 72 -10.18 26.39 -0.13
N ALA A 73 -10.69 25.23 -0.54
CA ALA A 73 -11.05 24.14 0.38
C ALA A 73 -9.86 23.67 1.24
N HIS A 74 -10.15 23.07 2.39
CA HIS A 74 -9.10 22.50 3.24
C HIS A 74 -8.42 21.32 2.53
N VAL A 75 -7.11 21.09 2.76
CA VAL A 75 -6.38 19.99 2.08
C VAL A 75 -7.04 18.62 2.25
N SER A 76 -7.72 18.36 3.37
CA SER A 76 -8.48 17.11 3.56
C SER A 76 -9.70 17.00 2.64
N GLU A 77 -10.40 18.12 2.42
CA GLU A 77 -11.58 18.19 1.55
C GLU A 77 -11.15 18.18 0.07
N MET A 78 -9.98 18.72 -0.25
CA MET A 78 -9.44 18.67 -1.61
C MET A 78 -9.15 17.23 -2.09
N GLU A 79 -8.78 16.31 -1.19
CA GLU A 79 -8.57 14.90 -1.56
C GLU A 79 -9.92 14.26 -1.98
N GLU A 80 -10.99 14.50 -1.22
CA GLU A 80 -12.36 14.06 -1.56
C GLU A 80 -12.85 14.71 -2.86
N LEU A 81 -12.62 16.01 -3.03
CA LEU A 81 -12.99 16.72 -4.26
C LEU A 81 -12.26 16.18 -5.49
N ILE A 82 -11.00 15.72 -5.38
CA ILE A 82 -10.29 15.11 -6.52
C ILE A 82 -10.91 13.76 -6.89
N GLU A 83 -11.35 12.97 -5.92
CA GLU A 83 -12.07 11.72 -6.18
C GLU A 83 -13.40 11.98 -6.90
N GLU A 84 -14.10 13.07 -6.56
CA GLU A 84 -15.32 13.49 -7.25
C GLU A 84 -15.07 14.24 -8.57
N SER A 85 -13.91 14.87 -8.72
CA SER A 85 -13.53 15.68 -9.88
C SER A 85 -12.40 15.02 -10.67
N GLY A 86 -12.78 14.04 -11.48
CA GLY A 86 -11.91 13.35 -12.42
C GLY A 86 -12.73 12.60 -13.45
N VAL A 87 -12.05 12.13 -14.50
CA VAL A 87 -12.59 11.07 -15.35
C VAL A 87 -12.36 9.78 -14.57
N ASP A 88 -13.43 9.06 -14.27
CA ASP A 88 -13.30 7.79 -13.56
C ASP A 88 -12.57 6.75 -14.43
N ASP A 89 -12.05 5.69 -13.81
CA ASP A 89 -11.26 4.68 -14.52
C ASP A 89 -12.07 4.03 -15.66
N ALA A 90 -13.39 3.85 -15.49
CA ALA A 90 -14.25 3.26 -16.50
C ALA A 90 -14.43 4.21 -17.69
N GLU A 91 -14.79 5.47 -17.43
CA GLU A 91 -14.93 6.53 -18.43
C GLU A 91 -13.61 6.75 -19.19
N TYR A 92 -12.47 6.68 -18.51
CA TYR A 92 -11.16 6.79 -19.15
C TYR A 92 -10.87 5.61 -20.08
N LEU A 93 -11.17 4.38 -19.63
CA LEU A 93 -10.96 3.16 -20.41
C LEU A 93 -11.89 3.11 -21.63
N GLU A 94 -13.18 3.40 -21.42
CA GLU A 94 -14.18 3.46 -22.49
C GLU A 94 -13.86 4.57 -23.50
N GLY A 95 -13.47 5.76 -23.03
CA GLY A 95 -12.99 6.85 -23.88
C GLY A 95 -11.74 6.50 -24.68
N SER A 96 -10.94 5.55 -24.18
CA SER A 96 -9.78 4.98 -24.87
C SER A 96 -10.12 3.79 -25.78
N GLY A 97 -11.40 3.42 -25.89
CA GLY A 97 -11.88 2.30 -26.70
C GLY A 97 -11.67 0.93 -26.06
N LEU A 98 -11.49 0.87 -24.75
CA LEU A 98 -11.33 -0.35 -23.97
C LEU A 98 -12.62 -0.67 -23.21
N ASP A 99 -12.94 -1.95 -23.07
CA ASP A 99 -14.07 -2.43 -22.27
C ASP A 99 -13.67 -2.47 -20.79
N ALA A 100 -14.22 -1.55 -19.99
CA ALA A 100 -13.89 -1.41 -18.58
C ALA A 100 -14.31 -2.64 -17.76
N ASP A 101 -15.50 -3.18 -18.02
CA ASP A 101 -16.05 -4.37 -17.33
C ASP A 101 -15.19 -5.61 -17.60
N GLU A 102 -14.72 -5.79 -18.85
CA GLU A 102 -13.84 -6.91 -19.21
C GLU A 102 -12.48 -6.79 -18.50
N ILE A 103 -11.94 -5.58 -18.40
CA ILE A 103 -10.66 -5.32 -17.73
C ILE A 103 -10.75 -5.57 -16.23
N GLU A 104 -11.80 -5.08 -15.57
CA GLU A 104 -12.06 -5.34 -14.15
C GLU A 104 -12.15 -6.84 -13.89
N SER A 105 -12.99 -7.53 -14.66
CA SER A 105 -13.15 -9.00 -14.61
C SER A 105 -11.84 -9.75 -14.87
N ALA A 106 -10.95 -9.22 -15.71
CA ALA A 106 -9.62 -9.81 -15.94
C ALA A 106 -8.68 -9.61 -14.73
N GLY A 107 -8.77 -8.46 -14.08
CA GLY A 107 -8.07 -8.15 -12.83
C GLY A 107 -8.45 -9.12 -11.72
N GLU A 108 -9.74 -9.28 -11.46
CA GLU A 108 -10.29 -10.18 -10.43
C GLU A 108 -9.83 -11.63 -10.65
N ARG A 109 -9.98 -12.15 -11.88
CA ARG A 109 -9.52 -13.50 -12.22
C ARG A 109 -8.01 -13.69 -11.99
N THR A 110 -7.21 -12.62 -12.09
CA THR A 110 -5.75 -12.69 -11.88
C THR A 110 -5.40 -12.71 -10.39
N THR A 111 -6.07 -11.91 -9.57
CA THR A 111 -5.91 -11.94 -8.10
C THR A 111 -6.39 -13.26 -7.51
N GLU A 112 -7.51 -13.80 -7.97
CA GLU A 112 -8.00 -15.13 -7.58
C GLU A 112 -7.01 -16.24 -7.95
N ARG A 113 -6.49 -16.23 -9.19
CA ARG A 113 -5.48 -17.19 -9.63
C ARG A 113 -4.20 -17.10 -8.79
N ARG A 114 -3.74 -15.89 -8.46
CA ARG A 114 -2.57 -15.70 -7.57
C ARG A 114 -2.81 -16.25 -6.18
N SER A 115 -3.98 -16.02 -5.59
CA SER A 115 -4.34 -16.59 -4.29
C SER A 115 -4.39 -18.12 -4.34
N SER A 116 -4.99 -18.68 -5.40
CA SER A 116 -5.07 -20.14 -5.58
C SER A 116 -3.70 -20.78 -5.82
N SER A 117 -2.78 -20.12 -6.55
CA SER A 117 -1.41 -20.60 -6.76
C SER A 117 -0.64 -20.62 -5.46
N ASN A 118 -0.74 -19.55 -4.65
CA ASN A 118 -0.08 -19.49 -3.35
C ASN A 118 -0.58 -20.63 -2.42
N ARG A 119 -1.89 -20.85 -2.35
CA ARG A 119 -2.47 -21.97 -1.59
C ARG A 119 -1.99 -23.33 -2.11
N LEU A 120 -1.90 -23.51 -3.43
CA LEU A 120 -1.39 -24.74 -4.05
C LEU A 120 0.10 -24.96 -3.74
N ASP A 121 0.89 -23.90 -3.72
CA ASP A 121 2.32 -23.96 -3.40
C ASP A 121 2.54 -24.37 -1.94
N VAL A 122 1.74 -23.86 -1.01
CA VAL A 122 1.73 -24.30 0.40
C VAL A 122 1.39 -25.79 0.52
N VAL A 123 0.40 -26.29 -0.22
CA VAL A 123 0.04 -27.72 -0.20
C VAL A 123 1.14 -28.58 -0.82
N ARG A 124 1.81 -28.12 -1.88
CA ARG A 124 2.97 -28.81 -2.46
C ARG A 124 4.14 -28.86 -1.48
N GLU A 125 4.40 -27.76 -0.77
CA GLU A 125 5.43 -27.67 0.26
C GLU A 125 5.17 -28.68 1.38
N ALA A 126 3.92 -28.78 1.85
CA ALA A 126 3.51 -29.76 2.86
C ALA A 126 3.84 -31.21 2.44
N VAL A 127 3.58 -31.58 1.18
CA VAL A 127 3.86 -32.92 0.65
C VAL A 127 5.36 -33.15 0.44
N ARG A 128 6.13 -32.09 0.14
CA ARG A 128 7.58 -32.16 -0.07
C ARG A 128 8.33 -32.31 1.25
N ASP A 129 7.96 -31.54 2.26
CA ASP A 129 8.64 -31.47 3.55
C ASP A 129 8.20 -32.60 4.49
N GLY A 130 6.96 -33.04 4.36
CA GLY A 130 6.48 -34.27 5.01
C GLY A 130 7.15 -35.48 4.36
N ASP A 131 7.80 -36.33 5.15
CA ASP A 131 8.24 -37.64 4.65
C ASP A 131 7.02 -38.55 4.45
N ARG A 132 6.45 -38.44 3.25
CA ARG A 132 5.22 -39.09 2.84
C ARG A 132 4.06 -38.73 3.77
N PRO A 133 3.54 -37.51 3.86
CA PRO A 133 2.52 -37.17 4.84
C PRO A 133 1.17 -37.81 4.50
N THR A 134 0.31 -37.93 5.51
CA THR A 134 -1.12 -38.20 5.38
C THR A 134 -1.87 -36.93 4.97
N GLU A 135 -3.11 -37.08 4.50
CA GLU A 135 -3.98 -35.93 4.18
C GLU A 135 -4.16 -35.01 5.39
N ALA A 136 -4.38 -35.57 6.58
CA ALA A 136 -4.55 -34.79 7.80
C ALA A 136 -3.30 -33.96 8.14
N GLU A 137 -2.10 -34.52 7.93
CA GLU A 137 -0.83 -33.80 8.14
C GLU A 137 -0.63 -32.68 7.12
N VAL A 138 -1.02 -32.89 5.86
CA VAL A 138 -0.99 -31.85 4.81
C VAL A 138 -1.98 -30.72 5.13
N VAL A 139 -3.19 -31.06 5.55
CA VAL A 139 -4.22 -30.09 5.93
C VAL A 139 -3.78 -29.27 7.13
N ALA A 140 -3.27 -29.91 8.19
CA ALA A 140 -2.77 -29.22 9.38
C ALA A 140 -1.63 -28.24 9.02
N TYR A 141 -0.68 -28.66 8.20
CA TYR A 141 0.42 -27.82 7.73
C TYR A 141 -0.07 -26.59 6.93
N ALA A 142 -1.11 -26.78 6.12
CA ALA A 142 -1.69 -25.73 5.29
C ALA A 142 -2.53 -24.74 6.13
N GLU A 143 -3.27 -25.24 7.12
CA GLU A 143 -4.04 -24.42 8.06
C GLU A 143 -3.14 -23.51 8.92
N GLU A 144 -2.00 -24.02 9.39
CA GLU A 144 -0.98 -23.22 10.09
C GLU A 144 -0.46 -22.05 9.25
N ARG A 145 -0.54 -22.16 7.92
CA ARG A 145 -0.10 -21.15 6.94
C ARG A 145 -1.27 -20.36 6.34
N GLY A 146 -2.47 -20.49 6.90
CA GLY A 146 -3.64 -19.69 6.53
C GLY A 146 -4.42 -20.20 5.31
N VAL A 147 -4.22 -21.45 4.89
CA VAL A 147 -5.05 -22.11 3.88
C VAL A 147 -6.18 -22.86 4.57
N PRO A 148 -7.47 -22.59 4.27
CA PRO A 148 -8.58 -23.34 4.86
C PRO A 148 -8.48 -24.84 4.58
N GLY A 149 -8.78 -25.70 5.57
CA GLY A 149 -8.59 -27.14 5.43
C GLY A 149 -9.40 -27.81 4.31
N ASP A 150 -10.60 -27.34 4.03
CA ASP A 150 -11.39 -27.81 2.87
C ASP A 150 -10.69 -27.48 1.55
N ALA A 151 -10.14 -26.27 1.42
CA ALA A 151 -9.38 -25.86 0.25
C ALA A 151 -8.06 -26.64 0.11
N ALA A 152 -7.40 -26.99 1.22
CA ALA A 152 -6.19 -27.81 1.21
C ALA A 152 -6.48 -29.23 0.70
N ARG A 153 -7.59 -29.85 1.11
CA ARG A 153 -8.03 -31.17 0.61
C ARG A 153 -8.31 -31.14 -0.89
N ASP A 154 -9.05 -30.14 -1.36
CA ASP A 154 -9.37 -29.99 -2.79
C ASP A 154 -8.10 -29.80 -3.63
N LEU A 155 -7.13 -29.03 -3.13
CA LEU A 155 -5.86 -28.79 -3.82
C LEU A 155 -4.97 -30.05 -3.83
N LEU A 156 -4.99 -30.84 -2.76
CA LEU A 156 -4.27 -32.12 -2.69
C LEU A 156 -4.84 -33.14 -3.69
N ASP A 157 -6.17 -33.28 -3.75
CA ASP A 157 -6.85 -34.12 -4.76
C ASP A 157 -6.59 -33.61 -6.19
N LYS A 158 -6.47 -32.29 -6.37
CA LYS A 158 -6.10 -31.72 -7.66
C LYS A 158 -4.67 -32.09 -8.09
N LEU A 159 -3.72 -32.14 -7.16
CA LEU A 159 -2.35 -32.58 -7.44
C LEU A 159 -2.29 -34.06 -7.84
N THR A 160 -3.08 -34.91 -7.18
CA THR A 160 -3.14 -36.34 -7.53
C THR A 160 -3.80 -36.56 -8.89
N ARG A 161 -4.92 -35.88 -9.17
CA ARG A 161 -5.60 -35.96 -10.48
C ARG A 161 -4.72 -35.49 -11.65
N ARG A 162 -3.84 -34.54 -11.41
CA ARG A 162 -2.89 -34.03 -12.43
C ARG A 162 -1.64 -34.90 -12.59
N GLY A 163 -1.44 -35.89 -11.72
CA GLY A 163 -0.22 -36.70 -11.70
C GLY A 163 1.01 -35.94 -11.19
N GLU A 164 0.80 -34.83 -10.46
CA GLU A 164 1.89 -34.10 -9.78
C GLU A 164 2.21 -34.71 -8.41
N ALA A 165 1.26 -35.45 -7.83
CA ALA A 165 1.43 -36.22 -6.61
C ALA A 165 0.84 -37.63 -6.78
N SER A 166 1.34 -38.61 -6.05
CA SER A 166 0.75 -39.94 -5.94
C SER A 166 0.32 -40.22 -4.52
N GLU A 167 -0.90 -40.75 -4.37
CA GLU A 167 -1.40 -41.31 -3.12
C GLU A 167 -1.12 -42.82 -3.10
N SER A 168 -0.67 -43.32 -1.95
CA SER A 168 -0.47 -44.74 -1.72
C SER A 168 -0.74 -45.09 -0.26
N ARG A 169 -1.87 -45.75 0.01
CA ARG A 169 -2.31 -46.18 1.35
C ARG A 169 -2.48 -44.99 2.32
N GLY A 170 -3.10 -43.92 1.85
CA GLY A 170 -3.35 -42.68 2.60
C GLY A 170 -2.10 -41.82 2.81
N ARG A 171 -1.02 -42.09 2.07
CA ARG A 171 0.25 -41.36 2.17
C ARG A 171 0.58 -40.73 0.81
N TYR A 172 0.93 -39.45 0.81
CA TYR A 172 1.14 -38.67 -0.40
C TYR A 172 2.64 -38.47 -0.66
N ARG A 173 3.05 -38.44 -1.92
CA ARG A 173 4.39 -37.99 -2.32
C ARG A 173 4.30 -37.23 -3.65
N LEU A 174 5.20 -36.29 -3.89
CA LEU A 174 5.32 -35.63 -5.20
C LEU A 174 5.98 -36.56 -6.23
N LEU A 175 5.56 -36.44 -7.49
CA LEU A 175 6.08 -37.21 -8.63
C LEU A 175 7.11 -36.43 -9.44
#